data_AF-A0AAW5YV37-F1
#
_entry.id   AF-A0AAW5YV37-F1
#
_cell.length_a   1.000
_cell.length_b   1.000
_cell.length_c   1.000
_cell.angle_alpha   90.00
_cell.angle_beta   90.00
_cell.angle_gamma   90.00
#
_symmetry.space_group_name_H-M   'P 1'
#
loop_
_entity.id
_entity.type
_entity.pdbx_description
1 polymer ?
#
loop_
_entity_poly.entity_id
_entity_poly.type
_entity_poly.pdbx_seq_one_letter_code
_entity_poly.pdbx_strand_id
1 'polypeptide(L)' 'MKKMDATYLTELNRYFRARVAEVTDQAQGLTGEELTTFLTKANQETVAHCRQESEKLWGQLFKEAIKLSKLTFNMDKNL' A
#
# COMPACT_ATOMS: atom_id res chain seq x y z
N MET A 1 7.94 -10.36 9.29
CA MET A 1 8.54 -10.29 7.93
C MET A 1 7.87 -11.14 6.84
N LYS A 2 8.29 -12.38 6.48
CA LYS A 2 7.91 -13.04 5.20
C LYS A 2 6.40 -13.15 4.90
N LYS A 3 5.54 -13.27 5.93
CA LYS A 3 4.07 -13.27 5.77
C LYS A 3 3.49 -11.87 5.52
N MET A 4 4.06 -10.84 6.14
CA MET A 4 3.58 -9.46 6.06
C MET A 4 3.82 -8.87 4.66
N ASP A 5 4.98 -9.16 4.08
CA ASP A 5 5.33 -8.75 2.71
C ASP A 5 4.40 -9.44 1.69
N ALA A 6 4.12 -10.73 1.87
CA ALA A 6 3.22 -11.48 1.00
C ALA A 6 1.77 -10.97 1.08
N THR A 7 1.26 -10.66 2.28
CA THR A 7 -0.06 -10.06 2.46
C THR A 7 -0.13 -8.69 1.80
N TYR A 8 0.88 -7.82 2.01
CA TYR A 8 0.95 -6.50 1.38
C TYR A 8 0.87 -6.61 -0.15
N LEU A 9 1.72 -7.44 -0.76
CA LEU A 9 1.71 -7.63 -2.21
C LEU A 9 0.38 -8.20 -2.71
N THR A 10 -0.23 -9.11 -1.97
CA THR A 10 -1.51 -9.72 -2.36
C THR A 10 -2.63 -8.68 -2.37
N GLU A 11 -2.77 -7.90 -1.29
CA GLU A 11 -3.82 -6.89 -1.18
C GLU A 11 -3.60 -5.73 -2.15
N LEU A 12 -2.35 -5.28 -2.33
CA LEU A 12 -2.06 -4.20 -3.28
C LEU A 12 -2.36 -4.62 -4.72
N ASN A 13 -2.00 -5.85 -5.10
CA ASN A 13 -2.31 -6.38 -6.43
C ASN A 13 -3.81 -6.60 -6.63
N ARG A 14 -4.54 -6.98 -5.59
CA ARG A 14 -6.01 -7.06 -5.62
C ARG A 14 -6.61 -5.68 -5.85
N TYR A 15 -6.16 -4.68 -5.10
CA TYR A 15 -6.59 -3.30 -5.24
C TYR A 15 -6.34 -2.77 -6.66
N PHE A 16 -5.14 -2.94 -7.22
CA PHE A 16 -4.84 -2.44 -8.56
C PHE A 16 -5.74 -3.06 -9.63
N ARG A 17 -6.01 -4.37 -9.57
CA ARG A 17 -6.92 -5.01 -10.52
C ARG A 17 -8.35 -4.48 -10.40
N ALA A 18 -8.84 -4.30 -9.18
CA ALA A 18 -10.16 -3.72 -8.93
C ALA A 18 -10.22 -2.27 -9.44
N ARG A 19 -9.17 -1.47 -9.18
CA ARG A 19 -9.10 -0.07 -9.60
C ARG A 19 -9.07 0.08 -11.11
N VAL A 20 -8.34 -0.78 -11.84
CA VAL A 20 -8.37 -0.78 -13.31
C VAL A 20 -9.78 -1.05 -13.81
N ALA A 21 -10.49 -2.04 -13.27
CA ALA A 21 -11.86 -2.35 -13.68
C ALA A 21 -12.80 -1.17 -13.41
N GLU A 22 -12.72 -0.59 -12.21
CA GLU A 22 -13.53 0.56 -11.79
C GLU A 22 -13.28 1.80 -12.67
N VAL A 23 -12.01 2.16 -12.89
CA VAL A 23 -11.64 3.31 -13.72
C VAL A 23 -12.05 3.08 -15.17
N THR A 24 -11.93 1.86 -15.67
CA THR A 24 -12.38 1.51 -17.03
C THR A 24 -13.88 1.70 -17.19
N ASP A 25 -14.67 1.29 -16.20
CA ASP A 25 -16.13 1.46 -16.19
C ASP A 25 -16.52 2.94 -16.11
N GLN A 26 -15.91 3.68 -15.18
CA GLN A 26 -16.15 5.12 -14.99
C GLN A 26 -15.68 5.99 -16.17
N ALA A 27 -14.67 5.55 -16.91
CA ALA A 27 -14.18 6.24 -18.10
C ALA A 27 -15.07 6.04 -19.34
N GLN A 28 -16.05 5.12 -19.29
CA GLN A 28 -16.93 4.89 -20.44
C GLN A 28 -17.69 6.16 -20.81
N GLY A 29 -17.59 6.55 -22.08
CA GLY A 29 -18.26 7.74 -22.60
C GLY A 29 -17.49 9.06 -22.38
N LEU A 30 -16.42 9.06 -21.57
CA LEU A 30 -15.52 10.21 -21.50
C LEU A 30 -14.60 10.24 -22.72
N THR A 31 -14.35 11.42 -23.27
CA THR A 31 -13.45 11.60 -24.41
C THR A 31 -12.58 12.85 -24.25
N GLY A 32 -11.51 12.95 -25.04
CA GLY A 32 -10.68 14.16 -25.11
C GLY A 32 -10.09 14.60 -23.76
N GLU A 33 -10.26 15.89 -23.45
CA GLU A 33 -9.71 16.52 -22.25
C GLU A 33 -10.36 16.02 -20.96
N GLU A 34 -11.67 15.71 -21.01
CA GLU A 34 -12.40 15.18 -19.86
C GLU A 34 -11.88 13.80 -19.46
N LEU A 35 -11.65 12.92 -20.45
CA LEU A 35 -11.03 11.61 -20.22
C LEU A 35 -9.63 11.75 -19.63
N THR A 36 -8.81 12.66 -20.19
CA THR A 36 -7.43 12.86 -19.74
C THR A 36 -7.40 13.36 -18.29
N THR A 37 -8.26 14.31 -17.95
CA THR A 37 -8.38 14.86 -16.60
C THR A 37 -8.83 13.79 -15.62
N PHE A 38 -9.84 13.00 -15.99
CA PHE A 38 -10.34 11.90 -15.18
C PHE A 38 -9.25 10.84 -14.92
N LEU A 39 -8.58 10.35 -15.96
CA LEU A 39 -7.53 9.34 -15.83
C LEU A 39 -6.32 9.86 -15.03
N THR A 40 -5.98 11.14 -15.18
CA THR A 40 -4.90 11.76 -14.39
C THR A 40 -5.24 11.77 -12.91
N LYS A 41 -6.47 12.17 -12.56
CA LYS A 41 -6.94 12.17 -11.17
C LYS A 41 -6.99 10.75 -10.60
N ALA A 42 -7.57 9.80 -11.35
CA ALA A 42 -7.65 8.40 -10.94
C ALA A 42 -6.26 7.78 -10.70
N ASN A 43 -5.27 8.15 -11.51
CA ASN A 43 -3.89 7.72 -11.33
C ASN A 43 -3.27 8.31 -10.06
N GLN A 44 -3.46 9.61 -9.79
CA GLN A 44 -2.97 10.25 -8.57
C GLN A 44 -3.57 9.62 -7.31
N GLU A 45 -4.86 9.31 -7.30
CA GLU A 45 -5.53 8.60 -6.21
C GLU A 45 -4.94 7.20 -5.99
N THR A 46 -4.68 6.48 -7.08
CA THR A 46 -4.07 5.14 -7.04
C THR A 46 -2.66 5.19 -6.45
N VAL A 47 -1.86 6.19 -6.83
CA VAL A 47 -0.52 6.41 -6.28
C VAL A 47 -0.58 6.78 -4.79
N ALA A 48 -1.52 7.65 -4.40
CA ALA A 48 -1.71 8.02 -3.01
C ALA A 48 -2.06 6.80 -2.14
N HIS A 49 -2.94 5.92 -2.61
CA HIS A 49 -3.27 4.67 -1.92
C HIS A 49 -2.07 3.73 -1.79
N CYS A 50 -1.32 3.53 -2.88
CA CYS A 50 -0.10 2.70 -2.87
C CYS A 50 0.93 3.22 -1.86
N ARG A 51 1.13 4.54 -1.83
CA ARG A 51 2.03 5.19 -0.87
C ARG A 51 1.58 4.96 0.57
N GLN A 52 0.29 5.15 0.86
CA GLN A 52 -0.25 4.95 2.21
C GLN A 52 -0.04 3.52 2.71
N GLU A 53 -0.34 2.51 1.88
CA GLU A 53 -0.14 1.11 2.29
C GLU A 53 1.35 0.75 2.40
N SER A 54 2.21 1.35 1.57
CA SER A 54 3.67 1.20 1.69
C SER A 54 4.20 1.78 3.00
N GLU A 55 3.78 2.99 3.36
CA GLU A 55 4.19 3.67 4.60
C GLU A 55 3.72 2.90 5.84
N LYS A 56 2.53 2.31 5.77
CA LYS A 56 1.98 1.43 6.82
C LYS A 56 2.82 0.16 6.99
N LEU A 57 3.19 -0.52 5.91
CA LEU A 57 4.10 -1.67 5.96
C LEU A 57 5.45 -1.26 6.55
N TRP A 58 6.01 -0.15 6.09
CA TRP A 58 7.26 0.42 6.63
C TRP A 58 7.18 0.66 8.13
N GLY A 59 6.11 1.28 8.62
CA GLY A 59 5.90 1.52 10.04
C GLY A 59 5.82 0.22 10.86
N GLN A 60 5.23 -0.84 10.30
CA GLN A 60 5.21 -2.15 10.94
C GLN A 60 6.60 -2.80 10.96
N LEU A 61 7.33 -2.77 9.84
CA LEU A 61 8.69 -3.30 9.76
C LEU A 61 9.65 -2.56 10.71
N PHE A 62 9.52 -1.24 10.82
CA PHE A 62 10.32 -0.44 11.74
C PHE A 62 10.06 -0.82 13.20
N LYS A 63 8.79 -1.05 13.59
CA LYS A 63 8.43 -1.56 14.91
C LYS A 63 8.99 -2.96 15.18
N GLU A 64 8.93 -3.86 14.19
CA GLU A 64 9.55 -5.19 14.29
C GLU A 64 11.07 -5.08 14.48
N ALA A 65 11.73 -4.23 13.69
CA ALA A 65 13.18 -4.01 13.75
C ALA A 65 13.64 -3.48 15.11
N ILE A 66 12.89 -2.53 15.71
CA ILE A 66 13.20 -2.03 17.06
C ILE A 66 13.15 -3.16 18.09
N LYS A 67 12.14 -4.04 18.04
CA LYS A 67 12.02 -5.18 18.97
C LYS A 67 13.17 -6.19 18.85
N LEU A 68 13.73 -6.32 17.64
CA LEU A 68 14.87 -7.20 17.35
C LEU A 68 16.22 -6.52 17.63
N SER A 69 16.22 -5.21 17.89
CA SER A 69 17.43 -4.46 18.14
C SER A 69 18.12 -4.96 19.40
N LYS A 70 19.44 -5.16 19.33
CA LYS A 70 20.26 -5.52 20.51
C LYS A 70 20.35 -4.38 21.55
N LEU A 71 19.80 -3.21 21.23
CA LEU A 71 19.73 -2.05 22.12
C LEU A 71 18.52 -2.09 23.07
N THR A 72 17.53 -2.96 22.84
CA THR A 72 16.46 -3.21 23.81
C THR A 72 16.94 -4.23 24.84
N PHE A 73 17.18 -3.78 26.07
CA PHE A 73 17.50 -4.64 27.21
C PHE A 73 16.22 -5.41 27.60
N ASN A 74 16.17 -6.70 27.27
CA ASN A 74 15.17 -7.60 27.83
C ASN A 74 15.71 -8.09 29.18
N MET A 75 15.16 -7.61 30.31
CA MET A 75 15.39 -8.30 31.58
C MET A 75 14.79 -9.69 31.46
N ASP A 76 15.65 -10.70 31.49
CA ASP A 76 15.23 -12.09 31.55
C ASP A 76 14.40 -12.29 32.84
N LYS A 77 13.26 -12.99 32.75
CA LYS A 77 12.33 -13.16 33.89
C LYS A 77 12.89 -14.07 34.99
N ASN A 78 14.10 -14.60 34.80
CA ASN A 78 14.79 -15.51 35.70
C ASN A 78 16.00 -14.88 36.41
N LEU A 79 16.11 -13.55 36.40
CA LEU A 79 17.03 -12.78 37.25
C LEU A 79 16.31 -12.27 38.50
#